data_AF-A0A923T9T6-F1
#
_entry.id   AF-A0A923T9T6-F1
#
_cell.length_a   1.000
_cell.length_b   1.000
_cell.length_c   1.000
_cell.angle_alpha   90.00
_cell.angle_beta   90.00
_cell.angle_gamma   90.00
#
_symmetry.space_group_name_H-M   'P 1'
#
loop_
_entity.id
_entity.type
_entity.pdbx_description
1 polymer ?
#
loop_
_entity_poly.entity_id
_entity_poly.type
_entity_poly.pdbx_seq_one_letter_code
_entity_poly.pdbx_strand_id
1 'polypeptide(L)'
;MELITSGINSFLIGTIKLILEKGRERVTGGSTCYELPEPILIKMTNPRSRVITIKERDWNPYLPYVESLWIATGSNEIEFPTYYVKKLGEFSDDGKYMRAGYGPRIRFYDGNSFDYKIDNLYTPSKGFVDQLKFVVLELTRDKFSRRAVITIGDPNKDCFDISGNIKQTKDFPCTRLLHFQVQTDNTLDLMTTMRSNDLVWGASAVNVFNFTLMQEYVAAILGLDIGSYYHFVSNMHIYARHLDLAKKIALVKSYDEDTSYIEYTYPTSWEAFTSQLDNLARAEQSVRQTKEAKPSISAYTFFDDWYQALATYHTGDTSRILNPHLKKALDTKLPAF
;
A
#
# COMPACT_ATOMS: atom_id res chain seq x y z
N MET A 1 22.04 1.01 -7.26
CA MET A 1 21.33 1.46 -8.49
C MET A 1 20.35 2.59 -8.19
N GLU A 2 20.10 3.45 -9.17
CA GLU A 2 19.05 4.48 -9.12
C GLU A 2 18.17 4.41 -10.36
N LEU A 3 16.89 4.72 -10.22
CA LEU A 3 15.92 4.81 -11.31
C LEU A 3 14.96 5.98 -11.05
N ILE A 4 14.66 6.77 -12.08
CA ILE A 4 13.66 7.85 -12.02
C ILE A 4 12.50 7.46 -12.92
N THR A 5 11.28 7.57 -12.40
CA THR A 5 10.05 7.07 -13.02
C THR A 5 8.96 8.12 -12.88
N SER A 6 8.05 8.21 -13.85
CA SER A 6 6.91 9.12 -13.76
C SER A 6 5.83 8.57 -12.84
N GLY A 7 5.52 7.29 -12.95
CA GLY A 7 4.41 6.62 -12.28
C GLY A 7 4.64 5.12 -12.11
N ILE A 8 3.60 4.40 -11.69
CA ILE A 8 3.70 2.96 -11.39
C ILE A 8 4.04 2.11 -12.62
N ASN A 9 3.66 2.55 -13.83
CA ASN A 9 3.88 1.74 -15.03
C ASN A 9 5.34 1.83 -15.48
N SER A 10 5.95 3.03 -15.50
CA SER A 10 7.41 3.15 -15.72
C SER A 10 8.23 2.58 -14.56
N PHE A 11 7.73 2.66 -13.32
CA PHE A 11 8.32 1.95 -12.18
C PHE A 11 8.43 0.45 -12.45
N LEU A 12 7.31 -0.18 -12.83
CA LEU A 12 7.26 -1.62 -13.06
C LEU A 12 8.15 -2.03 -14.25
N ILE A 13 7.98 -1.37 -15.40
CA ILE A 13 8.72 -1.71 -16.63
C ILE A 13 10.22 -1.44 -16.46
N GLY A 14 10.60 -0.29 -15.90
CA GLY A 14 11.99 0.08 -15.68
C GLY A 14 12.70 -0.90 -14.74
N THR A 15 12.05 -1.27 -13.64
CA THR A 15 12.61 -2.22 -12.67
C THR A 15 12.70 -3.63 -13.23
N ILE A 16 11.68 -4.08 -13.99
CA ILE A 16 11.73 -5.38 -14.69
C ILE A 16 12.93 -5.42 -15.65
N LYS A 17 13.12 -4.38 -16.48
CA LYS A 17 14.23 -4.33 -17.44
C LYS A 17 15.58 -4.42 -16.74
N LEU A 18 15.76 -3.71 -15.61
CA LEU A 18 16.96 -3.80 -14.80
C LEU A 18 17.19 -5.22 -14.25
N ILE A 19 16.15 -5.91 -13.76
CA ILE A 19 16.27 -7.29 -13.27
C ILE A 19 16.58 -8.26 -14.41
N LEU A 20 15.98 -8.11 -15.58
CA LEU A 20 16.27 -8.96 -16.74
C LEU A 20 17.69 -8.78 -17.26
N GLU A 21 18.24 -7.56 -17.17
CA GLU A 21 19.60 -7.24 -17.62
C GLU A 21 20.67 -7.66 -16.60
N LYS A 22 20.44 -7.36 -15.31
CA LYS A 22 21.47 -7.43 -14.26
C LYS A 22 21.19 -8.46 -13.17
N GLY A 23 19.98 -9.01 -13.15
CA GLY A 23 19.51 -9.90 -12.11
C GLY A 23 20.34 -11.18 -12.03
N ARG A 24 20.55 -11.66 -10.81
CA ARG A 24 21.24 -12.91 -10.53
C ARG A 24 20.27 -13.89 -9.91
N GLU A 25 20.36 -15.13 -10.35
CA GLU A 25 19.60 -16.20 -9.75
C GLU A 25 20.08 -16.47 -8.32
N ARG A 26 19.13 -16.62 -7.39
CA ARG A 26 19.36 -17.03 -6.01
C ARG A 26 18.22 -17.93 -5.53
N VAL A 27 18.53 -18.88 -4.67
CA VAL A 27 17.52 -19.63 -3.92
C VAL A 27 17.37 -19.04 -2.52
N THR A 28 16.17 -18.55 -2.22
CA THR A 28 15.82 -17.90 -0.94
C THR A 28 14.54 -18.54 -0.41
N GLY A 29 14.58 -19.10 0.81
CA GLY A 29 13.41 -19.75 1.41
C GLY A 29 12.82 -20.91 0.58
N GLY A 30 13.67 -21.64 -0.14
CA GLY A 30 13.25 -22.73 -1.03
C GLY A 30 12.66 -22.30 -2.37
N SER A 31 12.62 -20.99 -2.67
CA SER A 31 12.16 -20.45 -3.95
C SER A 31 13.31 -19.86 -4.76
N THR A 32 13.33 -20.12 -6.06
CA THR A 32 14.26 -19.45 -6.99
C THR A 32 13.75 -18.04 -7.32
N CYS A 33 14.64 -17.07 -7.18
CA CYS A 33 14.42 -15.65 -7.45
C CYS A 33 15.51 -15.10 -8.38
N TYR A 34 15.17 -14.09 -9.18
CA TYR A 34 16.10 -13.25 -9.91
C TYR A 34 16.16 -11.91 -9.19
N GLU A 35 17.30 -11.64 -8.55
CA GLU A 35 17.48 -10.51 -7.62
C GLU A 35 18.48 -9.51 -8.21
N LEU A 36 18.28 -8.21 -8.01
CA LEU A 36 19.31 -7.23 -8.33
C LEU A 36 20.56 -7.48 -7.46
N PRO A 37 21.78 -7.33 -8.00
CA PRO A 37 23.01 -7.62 -7.27
C PRO A 37 23.36 -6.57 -6.20
N GLU A 38 22.67 -5.43 -6.19
CA GLU A 38 22.85 -4.34 -5.25
C GLU A 38 21.51 -3.63 -4.96
N PRO A 39 21.40 -2.86 -3.86
CA PRO A 39 20.20 -2.09 -3.55
C PRO A 39 19.80 -1.12 -4.66
N ILE A 40 18.50 -0.83 -4.74
CA ILE A 40 17.93 0.14 -5.68
C ILE A 40 17.16 1.23 -4.95
N LEU A 41 17.36 2.48 -5.38
CA LEU A 41 16.50 3.61 -5.05
C LEU A 41 15.72 4.01 -6.30
N ILE A 42 14.38 3.99 -6.21
CA ILE A 42 13.51 4.41 -7.30
C ILE A 42 12.77 5.69 -6.89
N LYS A 43 12.95 6.78 -7.63
CA LYS A 43 12.21 8.03 -7.46
C LYS A 43 11.03 8.04 -8.42
N MET A 44 9.81 8.10 -7.89
CA MET A 44 8.59 8.31 -8.66
C MET A 44 8.14 9.77 -8.54
N THR A 45 8.08 10.48 -9.66
CA THR A 45 7.82 11.93 -9.68
C THR A 45 6.35 12.31 -9.61
N ASN A 46 5.43 11.41 -9.99
CA ASN A 46 3.99 11.59 -9.81
C ASN A 46 3.41 10.43 -9.00
N PRO A 47 3.39 10.52 -7.66
CA PRO A 47 2.84 9.46 -6.81
C PRO A 47 1.35 9.18 -6.98
N ARG A 48 0.60 10.09 -7.62
CA ARG A 48 -0.81 9.88 -7.93
C ARG A 48 -1.03 8.93 -9.09
N SER A 49 -0.04 8.78 -9.97
CA SER A 49 0.00 7.75 -11.00
C SER A 49 0.31 6.38 -10.39
N ARG A 50 -0.74 5.75 -9.85
CA ARG A 50 -0.63 4.49 -9.11
C ARG A 50 -1.57 3.40 -9.61
N VAL A 51 -2.36 3.68 -10.65
CA VAL A 51 -3.16 2.66 -11.35
C VAL A 51 -2.30 1.98 -12.41
N ILE A 52 -2.21 0.65 -12.35
CA ILE A 52 -1.54 -0.13 -13.39
C ILE A 52 -2.46 -0.22 -14.61
N THR A 53 -1.98 0.29 -15.75
CA THR A 53 -2.68 0.29 -17.03
C THR A 53 -2.15 -0.78 -17.98
N ILE A 54 -1.04 -1.43 -17.62
CA ILE A 54 -0.40 -2.50 -18.40
C ILE A 54 -1.29 -3.76 -18.36
N LYS A 55 -1.89 -4.11 -19.49
CA LYS A 55 -2.81 -5.24 -19.62
C LYS A 55 -2.15 -6.58 -19.25
N GLU A 56 -0.90 -6.78 -19.66
CA GLU A 56 -0.13 -8.01 -19.41
C GLU A 56 0.04 -8.29 -17.93
N ARG A 57 0.08 -7.24 -17.07
CA ARG A 57 0.22 -7.39 -15.63
C ARG A 57 -1.02 -8.03 -15.00
N ASP A 58 -2.18 -7.95 -15.64
CA ASP A 58 -3.45 -8.50 -15.14
C ASP A 58 -3.75 -8.06 -13.69
N TRP A 59 -3.41 -6.81 -13.36
CA TRP A 59 -3.48 -6.28 -12.00
C TRP A 59 -4.90 -6.34 -11.42
N ASN A 60 -5.02 -6.67 -10.13
CA ASN A 60 -6.30 -6.66 -9.41
C ASN A 60 -6.51 -5.28 -8.78
N PRO A 61 -7.43 -4.44 -9.30
CA PRO A 61 -7.65 -3.10 -8.79
C PRO A 61 -8.30 -3.05 -7.41
N TYR A 62 -8.93 -4.13 -6.92
CA TYR A 62 -9.61 -4.13 -5.61
C TYR A 62 -8.64 -4.25 -4.44
N LEU A 63 -7.67 -5.17 -4.57
CA LEU A 63 -6.69 -5.48 -3.53
C LEU A 63 -5.98 -4.25 -2.91
N PRO A 64 -5.42 -3.32 -3.68
CA PRO A 64 -4.75 -2.14 -3.11
C PRO A 64 -5.68 -1.23 -2.29
N TYR A 65 -6.95 -1.04 -2.70
CA TYR A 65 -7.91 -0.24 -1.94
C TYR A 65 -8.35 -0.96 -0.65
N VAL A 66 -8.51 -2.29 -0.72
CA VAL A 66 -8.78 -3.14 0.45
C VAL A 66 -7.64 -3.05 1.45
N GLU A 67 -6.40 -3.27 1.01
CA GLU A 67 -5.24 -3.25 1.89
C GLU A 67 -4.96 -1.84 2.41
N SER A 68 -5.15 -0.79 1.60
CA SER A 68 -5.05 0.59 2.06
C SER A 68 -6.05 0.88 3.20
N LEU A 69 -7.27 0.33 3.15
CA LEU A 69 -8.29 0.60 4.15
C LEU A 69 -7.94 -0.13 5.42
N TRP A 70 -7.52 -1.39 5.28
CA TRP A 70 -7.05 -2.25 6.36
C TRP A 70 -5.83 -1.66 7.10
N ILE A 71 -4.86 -1.13 6.35
CA ILE A 71 -3.69 -0.42 6.91
C ILE A 71 -4.13 0.87 7.59
N ALA A 72 -4.97 1.67 6.93
CA ALA A 72 -5.41 2.95 7.46
C ALA A 72 -6.21 2.78 8.76
N THR A 73 -7.10 1.79 8.88
CA THR A 73 -7.83 1.51 10.13
C THR A 73 -6.94 0.91 11.21
N GLY A 74 -5.72 0.49 10.87
CA GLY A 74 -4.75 -0.09 11.79
C GLY A 74 -4.98 -1.57 12.07
N SER A 75 -5.82 -2.24 11.27
CA SER A 75 -6.19 -3.63 11.47
C SER A 75 -5.14 -4.60 10.93
N ASN A 76 -5.12 -5.80 11.51
CA ASN A 76 -4.44 -6.95 10.92
C ASN A 76 -5.28 -8.24 10.90
N GLU A 77 -6.61 -8.19 11.06
CA GLU A 77 -7.46 -9.36 10.81
C GLU A 77 -7.50 -9.72 9.32
N ILE A 78 -7.71 -10.99 8.99
CA ILE A 78 -7.66 -11.45 7.60
C ILE A 78 -9.04 -11.64 6.94
N GLU A 79 -10.14 -11.61 7.70
CA GLU A 79 -11.49 -11.81 7.17
C GLU A 79 -11.82 -10.78 6.09
N PHE A 80 -11.58 -9.49 6.35
CA PHE A 80 -11.82 -8.42 5.39
C PHE A 80 -10.99 -8.58 4.11
N PRO A 81 -9.65 -8.68 4.14
CA PRO A 81 -8.88 -8.80 2.90
C PRO A 81 -9.09 -10.13 2.17
N THR A 82 -9.28 -11.25 2.88
CA THR A 82 -9.50 -12.57 2.24
C THR A 82 -10.84 -12.71 1.57
N TYR A 83 -11.82 -11.89 1.95
CA TYR A 83 -13.09 -11.81 1.25
C TYR A 83 -12.93 -11.37 -0.21
N TYR A 84 -12.01 -10.44 -0.49
CA TYR A 84 -11.70 -9.98 -1.85
C TYR A 84 -10.62 -10.83 -2.52
N VAL A 85 -9.65 -11.34 -1.75
CA VAL A 85 -8.54 -12.15 -2.27
C VAL A 85 -8.26 -13.34 -1.35
N LYS A 86 -8.96 -14.46 -1.59
CA LYS A 86 -8.91 -15.68 -0.76
C LYS A 86 -7.50 -16.19 -0.46
N LYS A 87 -6.58 -16.09 -1.43
CA LYS A 87 -5.18 -16.55 -1.32
C LYS A 87 -4.40 -15.85 -0.21
N LEU A 88 -4.82 -14.66 0.23
CA LEU A 88 -4.15 -13.97 1.34
C LEU A 88 -4.18 -14.79 2.64
N GLY A 89 -5.17 -15.68 2.80
CA GLY A 89 -5.27 -16.55 3.98
C GLY A 89 -4.12 -17.55 4.10
N GLU A 90 -3.43 -17.87 3.00
CA GLU A 90 -2.30 -18.81 3.00
C GLU A 90 -1.09 -18.28 3.80
N PHE A 91 -0.96 -16.95 3.93
CA PHE A 91 0.13 -16.27 4.63
C PHE A 91 -0.14 -16.09 6.13
N SER A 92 -1.35 -16.40 6.62
CA SER A 92 -1.64 -16.34 8.05
C SER A 92 -1.12 -17.58 8.79
N ASP A 93 -0.50 -17.35 9.94
CA ASP A 93 -0.04 -18.42 10.82
C ASP A 93 -1.21 -19.08 11.57
N ASP A 94 -2.20 -18.29 12.01
CA ASP A 94 -3.31 -18.73 12.87
C ASP A 94 -4.67 -18.75 12.17
N GLY A 95 -4.73 -18.31 10.90
CA GLY A 95 -5.96 -18.22 10.12
C GLY A 95 -6.91 -17.10 10.56
N LYS A 96 -6.46 -16.18 11.43
CA LYS A 96 -7.26 -15.05 11.91
C LYS A 96 -6.57 -13.71 11.71
N TYR A 97 -5.26 -13.64 11.91
CA TYR A 97 -4.48 -12.41 11.78
C TYR A 97 -3.33 -12.56 10.79
N MET A 98 -3.01 -11.47 10.11
CA MET A 98 -1.78 -11.33 9.34
C MET A 98 -0.70 -10.77 10.26
N ARG A 99 0.30 -11.57 10.56
CA ARG A 99 1.30 -11.25 11.59
C ARG A 99 2.14 -10.00 11.23
N ALA A 100 2.52 -9.88 9.96
CA ALA A 100 3.26 -8.75 9.45
C ALA A 100 2.36 -7.62 8.90
N GLY A 101 1.05 -7.70 9.10
CA GLY A 101 0.11 -6.65 8.70
C GLY A 101 0.59 -5.28 9.19
N TYR A 102 0.63 -4.31 8.28
CA TYR A 102 1.23 -3.00 8.57
C TYR A 102 0.33 -2.14 9.46
N GLY A 103 -0.98 -2.35 9.46
CA GLY A 103 -1.95 -1.56 10.22
C GLY A 103 -1.54 -1.34 11.70
N PRO A 104 -1.37 -2.40 12.51
CA PRO A 104 -1.00 -2.26 13.91
C PRO A 104 0.38 -1.65 14.09
N ARG A 105 1.33 -1.98 13.21
CA ARG A 105 2.67 -1.40 13.25
C ARG A 105 2.64 0.11 13.06
N ILE A 106 1.69 0.62 12.28
CA ILE A 106 1.53 2.06 12.00
C ILE A 106 0.69 2.76 13.07
N ARG A 107 -0.43 2.17 13.47
CA ARG A 107 -1.47 2.83 14.30
C ARG A 107 -1.49 2.39 15.76
N PHE A 108 -0.97 1.21 16.05
CA PHE A 108 -1.03 0.54 17.35
C PHE A 108 0.33 -0.01 17.79
N TYR A 109 1.44 0.68 17.48
CA TYR A 109 2.76 0.18 17.81
C TYR A 109 2.91 0.04 19.33
N ASP A 110 3.40 -1.10 19.80
CA ASP A 110 3.73 -1.32 21.21
C ASP A 110 5.15 -1.89 21.39
N GLY A 111 5.65 -1.84 22.61
CA GLY A 111 6.93 -2.43 22.98
C GLY A 111 6.86 -3.93 23.31
N ASN A 112 5.71 -4.60 23.13
CA ASN A 112 5.51 -5.98 23.56
C ASN A 112 6.17 -6.97 22.59
N SER A 113 6.42 -8.20 23.07
CA SER A 113 6.91 -9.32 22.25
C SER A 113 5.80 -10.18 21.63
N PHE A 114 4.54 -9.98 22.04
CA PHE A 114 3.39 -10.69 21.49
C PHE A 114 2.99 -10.11 20.13
N ASP A 115 2.61 -10.98 19.19
CA ASP A 115 2.14 -10.53 17.87
C ASP A 115 0.82 -9.72 17.99
N TYR A 116 0.66 -8.74 17.11
CA TYR A 116 -0.53 -7.87 17.08
C TYR A 116 -1.80 -8.66 16.74
N LYS A 117 -2.91 -8.31 17.39
CA LYS A 117 -4.25 -8.87 17.15
C LYS A 117 -5.30 -7.75 17.20
N ILE A 118 -5.42 -7.01 16.10
CA ILE A 118 -6.29 -5.85 15.98
C ILE A 118 -7.37 -6.14 14.95
N ASP A 119 -8.62 -6.29 15.42
CA ASP A 119 -9.76 -6.67 14.59
C ASP A 119 -10.26 -5.48 13.75
N ASN A 120 -10.82 -4.40 14.32
CA ASN A 120 -11.14 -3.17 13.57
C ASN A 120 -11.68 -2.05 14.49
N LEU A 121 -11.80 -0.85 13.89
CA LEU A 121 -12.13 0.48 14.43
C LEU A 121 -10.99 1.14 15.21
N TYR A 122 -10.46 2.22 14.65
CA TYR A 122 -9.46 3.04 15.30
C TYR A 122 -10.02 3.58 16.62
N THR A 123 -9.59 2.98 17.72
CA THR A 123 -9.91 3.45 19.06
C THR A 123 -8.59 3.77 19.77
N PRO A 124 -8.29 5.04 20.05
CA PRO A 124 -7.12 5.39 20.82
C PRO A 124 -7.20 4.73 22.19
N SER A 125 -6.36 3.73 22.46
CA SER A 125 -6.25 3.13 23.78
C SER A 125 -4.89 3.40 24.39
N LYS A 126 -4.86 3.51 25.73
CA LYS A 126 -3.61 3.66 26.49
C LYS A 126 -2.71 2.45 26.21
N GLY A 127 -1.43 2.71 25.91
CA GLY A 127 -0.42 1.66 25.71
C GLY A 127 0.10 1.50 24.29
N PHE A 128 -0.51 2.14 23.30
CA PHE A 128 -0.05 2.11 21.91
C PHE A 128 0.43 3.48 21.41
N VAL A 129 1.29 3.46 20.39
CA VAL A 129 1.75 4.62 19.64
C VAL A 129 1.13 4.62 18.26
N ASP A 130 0.32 5.65 17.98
CA ASP A 130 -0.16 5.95 16.63
C ASP A 130 0.88 6.80 15.90
N GLN A 131 1.75 6.12 15.14
CA GLN A 131 2.86 6.76 14.44
C GLN A 131 2.38 7.63 13.27
N LEU A 132 1.25 7.29 12.63
CA LEU A 132 0.66 8.11 11.59
C LEU A 132 0.14 9.44 12.16
N LYS A 133 -0.54 9.39 13.31
CA LYS A 133 -0.94 10.60 14.03
C LYS A 133 0.27 11.43 14.45
N PHE A 134 1.32 10.76 14.94
CA PHE A 134 2.58 11.44 15.29
C PHE A 134 3.17 12.20 14.10
N VAL A 135 3.26 11.60 12.91
CA VAL A 135 3.74 12.25 11.68
C VAL A 135 2.96 13.55 11.41
N VAL A 136 1.63 13.48 11.43
CA VAL A 136 0.77 14.64 11.17
C VAL A 136 1.01 15.74 12.20
N LEU A 137 1.01 15.40 13.50
CA LEU A 137 1.21 16.37 14.57
C LEU A 137 2.64 16.96 14.56
N GLU A 138 3.64 16.15 14.24
CA GLU A 138 5.04 16.56 14.16
C GLU A 138 5.24 17.59 13.04
N LEU A 139 4.73 17.32 11.83
CA LEU A 139 4.82 18.24 10.69
C LEU A 139 3.91 19.45 10.82
N THR A 140 2.81 19.35 11.58
CA THR A 140 1.99 20.51 11.95
C THR A 140 2.74 21.44 12.90
N ARG A 141 3.46 20.87 13.86
CA ARG A 141 4.25 21.64 14.85
C ARG A 141 5.51 22.24 14.23
N ASP A 142 6.23 21.47 13.42
CA ASP A 142 7.45 21.87 12.73
C ASP A 142 7.43 21.33 11.30
N LYS A 143 7.07 22.22 10.36
CA LYS A 143 6.91 21.92 8.94
C LYS A 143 8.13 21.22 8.34
N PHE A 144 9.33 21.60 8.75
CA PHE A 144 10.58 21.05 8.20
C PHE A 144 11.22 20.02 9.11
N SER A 145 10.43 19.40 10.01
CA SER A 145 10.91 18.36 10.89
C SER A 145 11.49 17.20 10.09
N ARG A 146 12.65 16.72 10.55
CA ARG A 146 13.34 15.52 10.04
C ARG A 146 13.01 14.28 10.87
N ARG A 147 11.93 14.34 11.67
CA ARG A 147 11.54 13.32 12.66
C ARG A 147 10.23 12.62 12.31
N ALA A 148 9.53 13.04 11.25
CA ALA A 148 8.25 12.50 10.84
C ALA A 148 8.41 11.11 10.20
N VAL A 149 8.63 10.11 11.05
CA VAL A 149 9.01 8.75 10.68
C VAL A 149 8.04 7.74 11.28
N ILE A 150 7.74 6.69 10.51
CA ILE A 150 7.00 5.51 10.95
C ILE A 150 7.92 4.30 10.82
N THR A 151 8.15 3.57 11.92
CA THR A 151 8.84 2.27 11.88
C THR A 151 7.83 1.13 11.72
N ILE A 152 8.12 0.21 10.81
CA ILE A 152 7.34 -1.01 10.59
C ILE A 152 8.07 -2.24 11.16
N GLY A 153 9.39 -2.25 11.05
CA GLY A 153 10.21 -3.30 11.64
C GLY A 153 10.08 -3.28 13.16
N ASP A 154 9.78 -4.44 13.74
CA ASP A 154 9.58 -4.59 15.18
C ASP A 154 10.43 -5.76 15.67
N PRO A 155 11.68 -5.51 16.09
CA PRO A 155 12.59 -6.59 16.50
C PRO A 155 12.04 -7.45 17.64
N ASN A 156 11.25 -6.87 18.55
CA ASN A 156 10.66 -7.59 19.69
C ASN A 156 9.69 -8.68 19.23
N LYS A 157 9.02 -8.48 18.09
CA LYS A 157 8.08 -9.45 17.52
C LYS A 157 8.71 -10.25 16.38
N ASP A 158 9.60 -9.65 15.60
CA ASP A 158 10.11 -10.15 14.32
C ASP A 158 11.39 -11.00 14.44
N CYS A 159 12.21 -10.82 15.47
CA CYS A 159 13.49 -11.54 15.56
C CYS A 159 13.37 -12.86 16.31
N PHE A 160 12.72 -12.83 17.48
CA PHE A 160 12.64 -13.99 18.37
C PHE A 160 11.19 -14.29 18.78
N ASP A 161 10.90 -15.56 19.06
CA ASP A 161 9.68 -15.95 19.75
C ASP A 161 9.76 -15.65 21.27
N ILE A 162 8.69 -15.91 22.01
CA ILE A 162 8.63 -15.66 23.46
C ILE A 162 9.63 -16.48 24.28
N SER A 163 10.19 -17.54 23.70
CA SER A 163 11.20 -18.42 24.32
C SER A 163 12.62 -18.01 23.94
N GLY A 164 12.80 -16.96 23.12
CA GLY A 164 14.10 -16.48 22.66
C GLY A 164 14.67 -17.23 21.45
N ASN A 165 13.90 -18.11 20.79
CA ASN A 165 14.34 -18.76 19.56
C ASN A 165 14.07 -17.89 18.34
N ILE A 166 14.85 -18.06 17.26
CA ILE A 166 14.59 -17.35 15.99
C ILE A 166 13.15 -17.58 15.56
N LYS A 167 12.40 -16.48 15.38
CA LYS A 167 10.99 -16.53 15.01
C LYS A 167 10.81 -17.38 13.74
N GLN A 168 9.88 -18.33 13.79
CA GLN A 168 9.39 -19.05 12.63
C GLN A 168 7.96 -18.58 12.35
N THR A 169 7.71 -18.11 11.13
CA THR A 169 6.39 -17.61 10.69
C THR A 169 6.36 -17.63 9.17
N LYS A 170 5.15 -17.72 8.61
CA LYS A 170 4.92 -17.54 7.18
C LYS A 170 5.08 -16.09 6.73
N ASP A 171 5.04 -15.14 7.66
CA ASP A 171 4.85 -13.73 7.34
C ASP A 171 5.74 -12.80 8.18
N PHE A 172 6.73 -12.21 7.48
CA PHE A 172 7.63 -11.20 8.03
C PHE A 172 7.47 -9.90 7.26
N PRO A 173 7.43 -8.74 7.94
CA PRO A 173 7.25 -7.46 7.25
C PRO A 173 8.43 -7.22 6.31
N CYS A 174 8.17 -6.73 5.11
CA CYS A 174 9.23 -6.41 4.15
C CYS A 174 9.67 -4.95 4.30
N THR A 175 8.69 -4.07 4.48
CA THR A 175 8.88 -2.65 4.82
C THR A 175 9.54 -2.50 6.18
N ARG A 176 10.42 -1.52 6.29
CA ARG A 176 11.13 -1.19 7.53
C ARG A 176 10.75 0.19 8.04
N LEU A 177 10.71 1.20 7.17
CA LEU A 177 10.50 2.58 7.59
C LEU A 177 9.84 3.41 6.49
N LEU A 178 8.99 4.35 6.90
CA LEU A 178 8.40 5.42 6.10
C LEU A 178 8.88 6.76 6.67
N HIS A 179 9.44 7.65 5.84
CA HIS A 179 9.91 8.98 6.24
C HIS A 179 9.22 10.04 5.40
N PHE A 180 8.45 10.90 6.07
CA PHE A 180 7.73 12.01 5.47
C PHE A 180 8.58 13.27 5.60
N GLN A 181 8.75 14.00 4.51
CA GLN A 181 9.57 15.21 4.52
C GLN A 181 8.95 16.30 3.66
N VAL A 182 8.70 17.47 4.26
CA VAL A 182 8.23 18.63 3.52
C VAL A 182 9.42 19.32 2.86
N GLN A 183 9.30 19.56 1.57
CA GLN A 183 10.32 20.25 0.76
C GLN A 183 10.11 21.77 0.79
N THR A 184 11.11 22.51 0.33
CA THR A 184 11.09 23.99 0.31
C THR A 184 10.02 24.57 -0.63
N ASP A 185 9.51 23.79 -1.57
CA ASP A 185 8.43 24.14 -2.49
C ASP A 185 7.03 23.78 -1.94
N ASN A 186 6.93 23.45 -0.65
CA ASN A 186 5.69 23.05 0.03
C ASN A 186 5.08 21.73 -0.47
N THR A 187 5.88 20.87 -1.07
CA THR A 187 5.47 19.50 -1.40
C THR A 187 5.85 18.51 -0.29
N LEU A 188 5.05 17.47 -0.10
CA LEU A 188 5.33 16.37 0.83
C LEU A 188 5.96 15.20 0.10
N ASP A 189 7.24 14.94 0.35
CA ASP A 189 7.94 13.73 -0.10
C ASP A 189 7.70 12.57 0.86
N LEU A 190 7.69 11.34 0.33
CA LEU A 190 7.69 10.11 1.13
C LEU A 190 8.81 9.19 0.68
N MET A 191 9.73 8.84 1.59
CA MET A 191 10.70 7.78 1.40
C MET A 191 10.28 6.51 2.14
N THR A 192 10.33 5.39 1.43
CA THR A 192 10.03 4.07 1.97
C THR A 192 11.25 3.17 1.83
N THR A 193 11.56 2.44 2.89
CA THR A 193 12.71 1.53 2.91
C THR A 193 12.22 0.11 3.17
N MET A 194 12.72 -0.83 2.38
CA MET A 194 12.36 -2.25 2.47
C MET A 194 13.62 -3.11 2.43
N ARG A 195 13.66 -4.14 3.28
CA ARG A 195 14.79 -5.11 3.25
C ARG A 195 14.71 -6.03 2.04
N SER A 196 13.50 -6.26 1.51
CA SER A 196 13.24 -7.15 0.39
C SER A 196 11.88 -6.79 -0.23
N ASN A 197 11.72 -6.88 -1.54
CA ASN A 197 10.42 -6.66 -2.18
C ASN A 197 10.27 -7.48 -3.46
N ASP A 198 9.21 -8.31 -3.52
CA ASP A 198 8.75 -8.95 -4.76
C ASP A 198 8.15 -7.87 -5.66
N LEU A 199 8.77 -7.62 -6.82
CA LEU A 199 8.34 -6.58 -7.74
C LEU A 199 6.92 -6.81 -8.27
N VAL A 200 6.53 -8.08 -8.50
CA VAL A 200 5.25 -8.40 -9.13
C VAL A 200 4.13 -8.32 -8.10
N TRP A 201 4.18 -9.12 -7.03
CA TRP A 201 3.06 -9.18 -6.07
C TRP A 201 3.19 -8.28 -4.85
N GLY A 202 4.39 -7.80 -4.53
CA GLY A 202 4.59 -6.82 -3.46
C GLY A 202 4.52 -5.40 -4.00
N ALA A 203 5.58 -4.97 -4.67
CA ALA A 203 5.80 -3.59 -5.09
C ALA A 203 4.64 -3.06 -5.95
N SER A 204 4.39 -3.73 -7.08
CA SER A 204 3.42 -3.27 -8.08
C SER A 204 1.98 -3.66 -7.79
N ALA A 205 1.72 -4.71 -7.00
CA ALA A 205 0.35 -5.04 -6.66
C ALA A 205 -0.24 -4.06 -5.64
N VAL A 206 0.55 -3.71 -4.62
CA VAL A 206 0.02 -3.04 -3.44
C VAL A 206 0.96 -2.05 -2.76
N ASN A 207 2.27 -2.32 -2.61
CA ASN A 207 3.09 -1.50 -1.72
C ASN A 207 3.24 -0.07 -2.22
N VAL A 208 3.55 0.14 -3.50
CA VAL A 208 3.66 1.48 -4.06
C VAL A 208 2.30 2.19 -3.98
N PHE A 209 1.20 1.49 -4.29
CA PHE A 209 -0.14 2.06 -4.18
C PHE A 209 -0.46 2.52 -2.75
N ASN A 210 -0.34 1.63 -1.77
CA ASN A 210 -0.75 1.90 -0.39
C ASN A 210 0.05 3.05 0.22
N PHE A 211 1.36 3.10 -0.03
CA PHE A 211 2.21 4.15 0.52
C PHE A 211 2.01 5.50 -0.19
N THR A 212 1.75 5.51 -1.49
CA THR A 212 1.49 6.76 -2.22
C THR A 212 0.08 7.29 -2.01
N LEU A 213 -0.90 6.42 -1.73
CA LEU A 213 -2.22 6.82 -1.23
C LEU A 213 -2.10 7.43 0.18
N MET A 214 -1.24 6.84 1.03
CA MET A 214 -0.91 7.39 2.35
C MET A 214 -0.24 8.76 2.27
N GLN A 215 0.74 8.91 1.38
CA GLN A 215 1.35 10.21 1.10
C GLN A 215 0.30 11.25 0.69
N GLU A 216 -0.64 10.87 -0.18
CA GLU A 216 -1.71 11.76 -0.66
C GLU A 216 -2.62 12.25 0.47
N TYR A 217 -3.16 11.36 1.30
CA TYR A 217 -4.03 11.83 2.38
C TYR A 217 -3.26 12.56 3.50
N VAL A 218 -1.98 12.23 3.76
CA VAL A 218 -1.16 12.98 4.73
C VAL A 218 -0.86 14.38 4.20
N ALA A 219 -0.54 14.52 2.91
CA ALA A 219 -0.34 15.82 2.27
C ALA A 219 -1.61 16.67 2.37
N ALA A 220 -2.78 16.09 2.07
CA ALA A 220 -4.07 16.77 2.18
C ALA A 220 -4.39 17.25 3.61
N ILE A 221 -4.15 16.41 4.63
CA ILE A 221 -4.35 16.79 6.04
C ILE A 221 -3.45 17.97 6.44
N LEU A 222 -2.23 18.04 5.90
CA LEU A 222 -1.26 19.10 6.18
C LEU A 222 -1.44 20.34 5.29
N GLY A 223 -2.36 20.31 4.32
CA GLY A 223 -2.54 21.39 3.33
C GLY A 223 -1.31 21.56 2.42
N LEU A 224 -0.66 20.46 2.04
CA LEU A 224 0.53 20.42 1.20
C LEU A 224 0.21 19.78 -0.16
N ASP A 225 0.99 20.15 -1.17
CA ASP A 225 1.01 19.46 -2.45
C ASP A 225 1.78 18.13 -2.32
N ILE A 226 1.53 17.18 -3.22
CA ILE A 226 2.22 15.89 -3.22
C ILE A 226 3.57 16.03 -3.92
N GLY A 227 4.65 15.68 -3.22
CA GLY A 227 6.00 15.66 -3.76
C GLY A 227 6.34 14.34 -4.44
N SER A 228 7.62 13.99 -4.43
CA SER A 228 8.13 12.72 -4.95
C SER A 228 7.97 11.57 -3.97
N TYR A 229 7.83 10.36 -4.51
CA TYR A 229 7.90 9.13 -3.74
C TYR A 229 9.24 8.44 -3.99
N TYR A 230 9.91 8.02 -2.93
CA TYR A 230 11.19 7.31 -2.99
C TYR A 230 11.02 5.89 -2.46
N HIS A 231 11.41 4.91 -3.27
CA HIS A 231 11.27 3.50 -2.97
C HIS A 231 12.66 2.86 -2.92
N PHE A 232 13.18 2.72 -1.71
CA PHE A 232 14.48 2.11 -1.46
C PHE A 232 14.33 0.64 -1.06
N VAL A 233 14.95 -0.26 -1.83
CA VAL A 233 14.87 -1.70 -1.58
C VAL A 233 16.26 -2.31 -1.58
N SER A 234 16.60 -3.00 -0.49
CA SER A 234 17.89 -3.69 -0.37
C SER A 234 17.97 -4.93 -1.26
N ASN A 235 16.88 -5.69 -1.36
CA ASN A 235 16.76 -6.87 -2.21
C ASN A 235 15.49 -6.78 -3.07
N MET A 236 15.62 -6.23 -4.27
CA MET A 236 14.54 -6.17 -5.26
C MET A 236 14.61 -7.41 -6.14
N HIS A 237 13.50 -8.13 -6.27
CA HIS A 237 13.52 -9.43 -6.95
C HIS A 237 12.21 -9.79 -7.67
N ILE A 238 12.33 -10.77 -8.56
CA ILE A 238 11.21 -11.46 -9.21
C ILE A 238 11.36 -12.96 -8.97
N TYR A 239 10.34 -13.61 -8.44
CA TYR A 239 10.32 -15.07 -8.35
C TYR A 239 10.35 -15.71 -9.75
N ALA A 240 11.07 -16.82 -9.92
CA ALA A 240 11.22 -17.51 -11.21
C ALA A 240 9.86 -17.84 -11.88
N ARG A 241 8.85 -18.20 -11.08
CA ARG A 241 7.46 -18.44 -11.56
C ARG A 241 6.80 -17.23 -12.23
N HIS A 242 7.30 -16.01 -12.05
CA HIS A 242 6.80 -14.78 -12.68
C HIS A 242 7.71 -14.25 -13.78
N LEU A 243 8.80 -14.95 -14.12
CA LEU A 243 9.77 -14.44 -15.09
C LEU A 243 9.18 -14.28 -16.50
N ASP A 244 8.30 -15.20 -16.92
CA ASP A 244 7.64 -15.10 -18.23
C ASP A 244 6.64 -13.95 -18.30
N LEU A 245 5.92 -13.68 -17.20
CA LEU A 245 5.09 -12.49 -17.06
C LEU A 245 5.95 -11.22 -17.17
N ALA A 246 7.08 -11.18 -16.46
CA ALA A 246 8.00 -10.05 -16.48
C ALA A 246 8.52 -9.78 -17.90
N LYS A 247 8.91 -10.82 -18.64
CA LYS A 247 9.35 -10.68 -20.05
C LYS A 247 8.24 -10.10 -20.93
N LYS A 248 6.98 -10.51 -20.76
CA LYS A 248 5.84 -9.94 -21.51
C LYS A 248 5.66 -8.45 -21.20
N ILE A 249 5.69 -8.08 -19.92
CA ILE A 249 5.58 -6.67 -19.50
C ILE A 249 6.75 -5.84 -20.03
N ALA A 250 7.97 -6.38 -20.06
CA ALA A 250 9.16 -5.68 -20.56
C ALA A 250 9.07 -5.29 -22.05
N LEU A 251 8.27 -6.04 -22.83
CA LEU A 251 8.06 -5.82 -24.27
C LEU A 251 6.99 -4.76 -24.57
N VAL A 252 6.26 -4.28 -23.56
CA VAL A 252 5.24 -3.24 -23.73
C VAL A 252 5.92 -1.93 -24.16
N LYS A 253 5.56 -1.46 -25.36
CA LYS A 253 6.13 -0.24 -25.97
C LYS A 253 5.35 1.03 -25.64
N SER A 254 4.06 0.88 -25.31
CA SER A 254 3.15 1.98 -25.02
C SER A 254 2.30 1.61 -23.81
N TYR A 255 2.28 2.50 -22.82
CA TYR A 255 1.44 2.41 -21.63
C TYR A 255 1.02 3.82 -21.25
N ASP A 256 -0.07 3.90 -20.51
CA ASP A 256 -0.61 5.16 -20.02
C ASP A 256 -0.16 5.33 -18.57
N GLU A 257 0.54 6.42 -18.28
CA GLU A 257 1.07 6.70 -16.95
C GLU A 257 0.05 7.30 -16.01
N ASP A 258 -1.26 7.09 -16.20
CA ASP A 258 -2.28 7.52 -15.23
C ASP A 258 -2.04 8.98 -14.80
N THR A 259 -1.71 9.83 -15.78
CA THR A 259 -1.34 11.23 -15.53
C THR A 259 -2.55 12.14 -15.52
N SER A 260 -3.77 11.58 -15.59
CA SER A 260 -4.97 12.39 -15.49
C SER A 260 -5.05 12.98 -14.08
N TYR A 261 -5.03 14.31 -14.02
CA TYR A 261 -5.19 15.01 -12.77
C TYR A 261 -6.66 14.93 -12.37
N ILE A 262 -6.93 14.19 -11.30
CA ILE A 262 -8.26 14.13 -10.72
C ILE A 262 -8.32 15.15 -9.59
N GLU A 263 -9.26 16.07 -9.69
CA GLU A 263 -9.56 17.01 -8.62
C GLU A 263 -10.44 16.34 -7.57
N TYR A 264 -9.82 15.61 -6.66
CA TYR A 264 -10.52 15.17 -5.46
C TYR A 264 -10.63 16.31 -4.45
N THR A 265 -11.72 16.28 -3.69
CA THR A 265 -11.88 17.00 -2.44
C THR A 265 -11.46 16.07 -1.31
N TYR A 266 -10.70 16.61 -0.35
CA TYR A 266 -10.10 15.85 0.75
C TYR A 266 -10.44 16.46 2.11
N PRO A 267 -10.50 15.67 3.19
CA PRO A 267 -10.43 16.23 4.53
C PRO A 267 -9.05 16.85 4.78
N THR A 268 -9.04 18.05 5.34
CA THR A 268 -7.84 18.86 5.60
C THR A 268 -7.49 18.95 7.10
N SER A 269 -7.99 18.01 7.89
CA SER A 269 -7.62 17.86 9.31
C SER A 269 -7.61 16.40 9.72
N TRP A 270 -6.88 16.10 10.80
CA TRP A 270 -6.77 14.75 11.34
C TRP A 270 -8.12 14.18 11.80
N GLU A 271 -8.94 15.00 12.45
CA GLU A 271 -10.26 14.62 12.95
C GLU A 271 -11.22 14.33 11.79
N ALA A 272 -11.21 15.18 10.76
CA ALA A 272 -12.02 14.96 9.57
C ALA A 272 -11.59 13.68 8.85
N PHE A 273 -10.29 13.47 8.65
CA PHE A 273 -9.76 12.24 8.05
C PHE A 273 -10.19 10.99 8.82
N THR A 274 -10.01 10.98 10.14
CA THR A 274 -10.37 9.82 10.98
C THR A 274 -11.87 9.54 10.91
N SER A 275 -12.70 10.58 10.95
CA SER A 275 -14.16 10.43 10.82
C SER A 275 -14.57 9.85 9.46
N GLN A 276 -13.92 10.28 8.36
CA GLN A 276 -14.22 9.75 7.02
C GLN A 276 -13.71 8.33 6.83
N LEU A 277 -12.56 7.98 7.42
CA LEU A 277 -12.04 6.63 7.44
C LEU A 277 -12.98 5.65 8.16
N ASP A 278 -13.53 6.06 9.31
CA ASP A 278 -14.55 5.29 10.02
C ASP A 278 -15.83 5.11 9.18
N ASN A 279 -16.27 6.16 8.49
CA ASN A 279 -17.44 6.08 7.62
C ASN A 279 -17.20 5.14 6.43
N LEU A 280 -16.02 5.20 5.81
CA LEU A 280 -15.61 4.29 4.74
C LEU A 280 -15.58 2.83 5.21
N ALA A 281 -14.97 2.55 6.36
CA ALA A 281 -14.92 1.20 6.93
C ALA A 281 -16.33 0.64 7.21
N ARG A 282 -17.23 1.43 7.81
CA ARG A 282 -18.63 1.02 8.04
C ARG A 282 -19.40 0.82 6.73
N ALA A 283 -19.18 1.68 5.74
CA ALA A 283 -19.84 1.59 4.46
C ALA A 283 -19.38 0.37 3.64
N GLU A 284 -18.06 0.07 3.65
CA GLU A 284 -17.50 -1.17 3.11
C GLU A 284 -18.17 -2.38 3.75
N GLN A 285 -18.19 -2.43 5.09
CA GLN A 285 -18.77 -3.56 5.81
C GLN A 285 -20.24 -3.76 5.44
N SER A 286 -21.00 -2.66 5.36
CA SER A 286 -22.40 -2.67 4.93
C SER A 286 -22.57 -3.25 3.53
N VAL A 287 -21.84 -2.75 2.52
CA VAL A 287 -22.00 -3.25 1.14
C VAL A 287 -21.52 -4.69 1.00
N ARG A 288 -20.51 -5.11 1.77
CA ARG A 288 -20.06 -6.49 1.83
C ARG A 288 -21.14 -7.44 2.35
N GLN A 289 -21.95 -7.00 3.31
CA GLN A 289 -23.05 -7.79 3.88
C GLN A 289 -24.31 -7.75 3.03
N THR A 290 -24.73 -6.57 2.56
CA THR A 290 -26.03 -6.38 1.89
C THR A 290 -25.95 -6.51 0.37
N LYS A 291 -24.76 -6.35 -0.23
CA LYS A 291 -24.53 -6.17 -1.67
C LYS A 291 -25.15 -4.90 -2.25
N GLU A 292 -25.65 -4.00 -1.40
CA GLU A 292 -26.28 -2.76 -1.81
C GLU A 292 -25.32 -1.58 -1.59
N ALA A 293 -24.90 -0.94 -2.68
CA ALA A 293 -24.02 0.20 -2.63
C ALA A 293 -24.79 1.51 -2.42
N LYS A 294 -24.27 2.39 -1.58
CA LYS A 294 -24.74 3.76 -1.47
C LYS A 294 -24.24 4.59 -2.66
N PRO A 295 -25.02 5.54 -3.17
CA PRO A 295 -24.53 6.46 -4.20
C PRO A 295 -23.34 7.32 -3.75
N SER A 296 -23.26 7.63 -2.45
CA SER A 296 -22.19 8.43 -1.82
C SER A 296 -22.16 8.13 -0.32
N ILE A 297 -20.99 8.27 0.29
CA ILE A 297 -20.74 8.11 1.73
C ILE A 297 -20.05 9.34 2.35
N SER A 298 -19.57 10.27 1.53
CA SER A 298 -18.73 11.39 1.93
C SER A 298 -18.97 12.62 1.05
N ALA A 299 -18.79 13.81 1.63
CA ALA A 299 -18.66 15.04 0.83
C ALA A 299 -17.28 15.16 0.17
N TYR A 300 -16.32 14.33 0.56
CA TYR A 300 -14.98 14.27 0.01
C TYR A 300 -14.90 13.22 -1.08
N THR A 301 -14.76 13.66 -2.32
CA THR A 301 -14.75 12.80 -3.51
C THR A 301 -13.62 11.77 -3.46
N PHE A 302 -12.53 12.04 -2.73
CA PHE A 302 -11.48 11.04 -2.45
C PHE A 302 -12.03 9.78 -1.74
N PHE A 303 -12.80 9.97 -0.67
CA PHE A 303 -13.38 8.86 0.10
C PHE A 303 -14.54 8.20 -0.63
N ASP A 304 -15.32 8.98 -1.36
CA ASP A 304 -16.38 8.44 -2.22
C ASP A 304 -15.81 7.56 -3.32
N ASP A 305 -14.78 8.00 -4.05
CA ASP A 305 -14.20 7.19 -5.13
C ASP A 305 -13.53 5.91 -4.60
N TRP A 306 -12.89 5.97 -3.43
CA TRP A 306 -12.40 4.80 -2.72
C TRP A 306 -13.54 3.83 -2.38
N TYR A 307 -14.63 4.34 -1.78
CA TYR A 307 -15.78 3.52 -1.48
C TYR A 307 -16.40 2.89 -2.74
N GLN A 308 -16.57 3.66 -3.81
CA GLN A 308 -17.11 3.16 -5.07
C GLN A 308 -16.20 2.06 -5.64
N ALA A 309 -14.88 2.22 -5.58
CA ALA A 309 -13.94 1.18 -6.02
C ALA A 309 -14.18 -0.16 -5.30
N LEU A 310 -14.39 -0.14 -3.98
CA LEU A 310 -14.73 -1.34 -3.20
C LEU A 310 -16.14 -1.85 -3.49
N ALA A 311 -17.12 -0.95 -3.56
CA ALA A 311 -18.53 -1.30 -3.80
C ALA A 311 -18.76 -1.94 -5.17
N THR A 312 -17.98 -1.55 -6.20
CA THR A 312 -18.07 -2.14 -7.55
C THR A 312 -17.77 -3.63 -7.57
N TYR A 313 -17.04 -4.16 -6.58
CA TYR A 313 -16.83 -5.61 -6.43
C TYR A 313 -18.17 -6.36 -6.24
N HIS A 314 -19.19 -5.70 -5.68
CA HIS A 314 -20.52 -6.25 -5.47
C HIS A 314 -21.51 -5.89 -6.57
N THR A 315 -21.47 -4.66 -7.04
CA THR A 315 -22.48 -4.13 -7.95
C THR A 315 -22.12 -4.29 -9.42
N GLY A 316 -20.82 -4.40 -9.74
CA GLY A 316 -20.30 -4.26 -11.10
C GLY A 316 -20.49 -2.86 -11.71
N ASP A 317 -20.99 -1.89 -10.94
CA ASP A 317 -21.34 -0.56 -11.44
C ASP A 317 -20.18 0.43 -11.27
N THR A 318 -19.46 0.69 -12.35
CA THR A 318 -18.33 1.63 -12.43
C THR A 318 -18.75 3.05 -12.82
N SER A 319 -20.05 3.33 -12.97
CA SER A 319 -20.54 4.65 -13.43
C SER A 319 -20.17 5.80 -12.49
N ARG A 320 -19.97 5.50 -11.20
CA ARG A 320 -19.63 6.47 -10.15
C ARG A 320 -18.14 6.63 -9.88
N ILE A 321 -17.29 5.86 -10.57
CA ILE A 321 -15.83 5.99 -10.44
C ILE A 321 -15.38 7.27 -11.15
N LEU A 322 -14.71 8.13 -10.41
CA LEU A 322 -14.19 9.41 -10.88
C LEU A 322 -12.86 9.24 -11.60
N ASN A 323 -11.97 8.37 -11.10
CA ASN A 323 -10.69 8.10 -11.75
C ASN A 323 -10.90 7.31 -13.07
N PRO A 324 -10.60 7.89 -14.25
CA PRO A 324 -10.84 7.23 -15.53
C PRO A 324 -9.97 5.98 -15.74
N HIS A 325 -8.74 5.96 -15.22
CA HIS A 325 -7.86 4.79 -15.33
C HIS A 325 -8.30 3.68 -14.39
N LEU A 326 -8.72 4.03 -13.16
CA LEU A 326 -9.33 3.06 -12.24
C LEU A 326 -10.62 2.48 -12.82
N LYS A 327 -11.49 3.34 -13.36
CA LYS A 327 -12.72 2.91 -14.03
C LYS A 327 -12.41 1.91 -15.13
N LYS A 328 -11.46 2.23 -16.00
CA LYS A 328 -11.00 1.33 -17.07
C LYS A 328 -10.44 0.01 -16.51
N ALA A 329 -9.66 0.07 -15.42
CA ALA A 329 -9.14 -1.14 -14.78
C ALA A 329 -10.26 -2.03 -14.22
N LEU A 330 -11.26 -1.43 -13.56
CA LEU A 330 -12.43 -2.11 -13.02
C LEU A 330 -13.33 -2.68 -14.14
N ASP A 331 -13.57 -1.93 -15.23
CA ASP A 331 -14.39 -2.38 -16.36
C ASP A 331 -13.85 -3.67 -17.02
N THR A 332 -12.54 -3.90 -16.93
CA THR A 332 -11.90 -5.13 -17.46
C THR A 332 -11.96 -6.32 -16.50
N LYS A 333 -12.37 -6.10 -15.26
CA LYS A 333 -12.48 -7.13 -14.22
C LYS A 333 -13.96 -7.38 -13.96
N LEU A 334 -14.51 -8.40 -14.61
CA LEU A 334 -15.85 -8.88 -14.27
C LEU A 334 -15.89 -9.23 -12.77
N PRO A 335 -17.01 -8.96 -12.06
CA PRO A 335 -17.18 -9.48 -10.71
C PRO A 335 -16.99 -10.98 -10.75
N ALA A 336 -16.14 -11.51 -9.87
CA ALA A 336 -16.03 -12.95 -9.67
C ALA A 336 -17.33 -13.40 -9.00
N PHE A 337 -18.36 -13.71 -9.79
CA PHE A 337 -19.59 -14.33 -9.34
C PHE A 337 -19.36 -15.79 -8.97
#